data_AF-A0A314Z9B1-F1
#
_entry.id   AF-A0A314Z9B1-F1
#
_cell.length_a   1.000
_cell.length_b   1.000
_cell.length_c   1.000
_cell.angle_alpha   90.00
_cell.angle_beta   90.00
_cell.angle_gamma   90.00
#
_symmetry.space_group_name_H-M   'P 1'
#
loop_
_entity.id
_entity.type
_entity.pdbx_description
1 polymer ?
#
loop_
_entity_poly.entity_id
_entity_poly.type
_entity_poly.pdbx_seq_one_letter_code
_entity_poly.pdbx_strand_id
1 'polypeptide(L)'
;MPNPLISWNSSIDCCSWGGVTCTSNGHVVGLDLSSETISGPIPGSFANFSNLRVLDLSSNNISGPIPGFFANFSNLRVLDLSSNNISGMVPGFFAKFSKLTSLSLSGCRLNGTFPKEIFQVPTLQTIDLSGSLPDSIGNLKMLSTIDLSIVISMVQ
;
A
#
# COMPACT_ATOMS: atom_id res chain seq x y z
N MET A 1 18.49 -2.96 8.94
CA MET A 1 19.40 -2.69 7.80
C MET A 1 19.72 -1.20 7.79
N PRO A 2 20.80 -0.72 7.14
CA PRO A 2 21.01 0.72 6.98
C PRO A 2 19.86 1.34 6.17
N ASN A 3 19.47 2.56 6.55
CA ASN A 3 18.44 3.36 5.89
C ASN A 3 18.78 3.51 4.37
N PRO A 4 17.94 3.03 3.43
CA PRO A 4 18.16 3.09 2.00
C PRO A 4 18.23 4.52 1.51
N LEU A 5 17.56 5.48 2.15
CA LEU A 5 17.61 6.90 1.77
C LEU A 5 19.02 7.49 1.90
N ILE A 6 19.89 6.92 2.74
CA ILE A 6 21.31 7.36 2.83
C ILE A 6 22.03 7.18 1.48
N SER A 7 21.62 6.19 0.68
CA SER A 7 22.23 5.89 -0.62
C SER A 7 21.65 6.72 -1.77
N TRP A 8 20.59 7.51 -1.53
CA TRP A 8 19.89 8.23 -2.58
C TRP A 8 20.63 9.52 -2.90
N ASN A 9 21.25 9.54 -4.09
CA ASN A 9 22.00 10.67 -4.59
C ASN A 9 21.60 10.92 -6.05
N SER A 10 21.17 12.14 -6.37
CA SER A 10 20.75 12.54 -7.72
C SER A 10 21.87 12.48 -8.77
N SER A 11 23.12 12.33 -8.35
CA SER A 11 24.30 12.21 -9.23
C SER A 11 24.56 10.78 -9.69
N ILE A 12 23.84 9.78 -9.17
CA ILE A 12 23.97 8.37 -9.55
C ILE A 12 22.64 7.83 -10.06
N ASP A 13 22.69 6.77 -10.87
CA ASP A 13 21.49 6.09 -11.37
C ASP A 13 20.64 5.59 -10.20
N CYS A 14 19.36 5.99 -10.18
CA CYS A 14 18.40 5.59 -9.16
C CYS A 14 18.19 4.08 -9.07
N CYS A 15 18.48 3.34 -10.14
CA CYS A 15 18.42 1.89 -10.14
C CYS A 15 19.52 1.22 -9.28
N SER A 16 20.50 2.01 -8.81
CA SER A 16 21.51 1.58 -7.83
C SER A 16 21.18 1.99 -6.39
N TRP A 17 20.10 2.74 -6.18
CA TRP A 17 19.69 3.18 -4.85
C TRP A 17 19.14 2.01 -4.04
N GLY A 18 19.45 1.98 -2.74
CA GLY A 18 18.82 1.05 -1.81
C GLY A 18 17.30 1.18 -1.86
N GLY A 19 16.61 0.05 -1.80
CA GLY A 19 15.13 0.02 -1.86
C GLY A 19 14.54 0.24 -3.25
N VAL A 20 15.32 0.57 -4.28
CA VAL A 20 14.82 0.75 -5.65
C VAL A 20 15.06 -0.51 -6.47
N THR A 21 14.02 -1.01 -7.12
CA THR A 21 14.11 -2.09 -8.11
C THR A 21 13.73 -1.58 -9.48
N CYS A 22 14.58 -1.81 -10.48
CA CYS A 22 14.36 -1.42 -11.86
C CYS A 22 14.23 -2.61 -12.81
N THR A 23 13.61 -2.38 -13.96
CA THR A 23 13.74 -3.25 -15.14
C THR A 23 15.09 -3.07 -15.83
N SER A 24 15.43 -3.97 -16.76
CA SER A 24 16.60 -3.83 -17.64
C SER A 24 16.67 -2.51 -18.42
N ASN A 25 15.53 -1.86 -18.60
CA ASN A 25 15.40 -0.62 -19.36
C ASN A 25 15.41 0.63 -18.45
N GLY A 26 15.74 0.47 -17.16
CA GLY A 26 15.84 1.58 -16.20
C GLY A 26 14.51 2.06 -15.61
N HIS A 27 13.38 1.41 -15.93
CA HIS A 27 12.10 1.78 -15.30
C HIS A 27 12.01 1.24 -13.87
N VAL A 28 11.74 2.13 -12.91
CA VAL A 28 11.44 1.78 -11.52
C VAL A 28 10.14 0.98 -11.45
N VAL A 29 10.21 -0.21 -10.85
CA VAL A 29 9.10 -1.16 -10.67
C VAL A 29 8.90 -1.56 -9.22
N GLY A 30 9.88 -1.35 -8.35
CA GLY A 30 9.77 -1.60 -6.93
C GLY A 30 10.36 -0.44 -6.14
N LEU A 31 9.65 0.00 -5.11
CA LEU A 31 10.13 0.92 -4.09
C LEU A 31 9.84 0.32 -2.72
N ASP A 32 10.90 -0.02 -2.00
CA ASP A 32 10.88 -0.41 -0.59
C ASP A 32 11.52 0.72 0.22
N LEU A 33 10.66 1.44 0.93
CA LEU A 33 11.02 2.50 1.85
C LEU A 33 10.46 2.19 3.25
N SER A 34 10.31 0.90 3.57
CA SER A 34 9.79 0.46 4.86
C SER A 34 10.75 0.80 5.99
N SER A 35 10.23 1.15 7.17
CA SER A 35 11.04 1.41 8.38
C SER A 35 12.04 2.58 8.30
N GLU A 36 11.74 3.59 7.49
CA GLU A 36 12.66 4.71 7.21
C GLU A 36 12.39 6.00 7.98
N THR A 37 11.51 5.95 8.97
CA THR A 37 11.07 7.10 9.79
C THR A 37 10.50 8.27 8.95
N ILE A 38 10.11 8.00 7.70
CA ILE A 38 9.54 8.99 6.76
C ILE A 38 8.28 9.58 7.37
N SER A 39 8.12 10.89 7.27
CA SER A 39 6.98 11.61 7.86
C SER A 39 6.34 12.58 6.89
N GLY A 40 5.12 13.01 7.21
CA GLY A 40 4.32 13.86 6.33
C GLY A 40 3.54 13.07 5.27
N PRO A 41 2.86 13.75 4.35
CA PRO A 41 2.04 13.11 3.33
C PRO A 41 2.86 12.53 2.19
N ILE A 42 2.28 11.52 1.51
CA ILE A 42 2.86 10.96 0.29
C ILE A 42 2.87 12.05 -0.80
N PRO A 43 4.05 12.45 -1.31
CA PRO A 43 4.16 13.59 -2.21
C PRO A 43 3.66 13.26 -3.62
N GLY A 44 3.15 14.27 -4.33
CA GLY A 44 2.64 14.13 -5.70
C GLY A 44 3.67 13.62 -6.72
N SER A 45 4.97 13.75 -6.44
CA SER A 45 6.05 13.22 -7.28
C SER A 45 5.98 11.69 -7.45
N PHE A 46 5.34 10.96 -6.54
CA PHE A 46 5.13 9.52 -6.68
C PHE A 46 4.29 9.17 -7.91
N ALA A 47 3.47 10.09 -8.42
CA ALA A 47 2.71 9.90 -9.65
C ALA A 47 3.58 9.58 -10.87
N ASN A 48 4.88 9.92 -10.84
CA ASN A 48 5.82 9.65 -11.93
C ASN A 48 6.22 8.17 -12.05
N PHE A 49 5.98 7.36 -11.02
CA PHE A 49 6.34 5.95 -11.01
C PHE A 49 5.23 5.06 -11.61
N SER A 50 4.80 5.35 -12.83
CA SER A 50 3.70 4.68 -13.53
C SER A 50 3.92 3.17 -13.79
N ASN A 51 5.17 2.71 -13.71
CA ASN A 51 5.56 1.32 -13.87
C ASN A 51 5.62 0.53 -12.55
N LEU A 52 5.29 1.14 -11.40
CA LEU A 52 5.35 0.47 -10.11
C LEU A 52 4.51 -0.81 -10.09
N ARG A 53 5.14 -1.85 -9.56
CA ARG A 53 4.57 -3.17 -9.29
C ARG A 53 4.54 -3.43 -7.79
N VAL A 54 5.53 -2.94 -7.06
CA VAL A 54 5.64 -3.07 -5.60
C VAL A 54 5.90 -1.69 -5.01
N LEU A 55 5.10 -1.30 -4.04
CA LEU A 55 5.33 -0.12 -3.21
C LEU A 55 5.15 -0.52 -1.75
N ASP A 56 6.25 -0.48 -1.00
CA ASP A 56 6.26 -0.70 0.44
C ASP A 56 6.69 0.61 1.13
N LEU A 57 5.76 1.20 1.87
CA LEU A 57 5.97 2.37 2.72
C LEU A 57 5.70 2.04 4.19
N SER A 58 5.65 0.76 4.54
CA SER A 58 5.22 0.29 5.86
C SER A 58 6.14 0.78 6.98
N SER A 59 5.64 0.80 8.21
CA SER A 59 6.43 1.12 9.41
C SER A 59 7.11 2.50 9.35
N ASN A 60 6.39 3.52 8.88
CA ASN A 60 6.85 4.90 8.85
C ASN A 60 5.91 5.81 9.66
N ASN A 61 6.16 7.12 9.63
CA ASN A 61 5.31 8.15 10.23
C ASN A 61 4.50 8.91 9.17
N ILE A 62 4.18 8.28 8.03
CA ILE A 62 3.46 8.92 6.92
C ILE A 62 2.04 9.26 7.38
N SER A 63 1.57 10.46 7.01
CA SER A 63 0.27 10.98 7.46
C SER A 63 -0.59 11.49 6.30
N GLY A 64 -1.85 11.82 6.59
CA GLY A 64 -2.79 12.26 5.57
C GLY A 64 -3.39 11.12 4.75
N PRO A 65 -4.15 11.44 3.69
CA PRO A 65 -4.90 10.43 2.93
C PRO A 65 -4.07 9.72 1.86
N ILE A 66 -4.57 8.55 1.44
CA ILE A 66 -4.09 7.86 0.24
C ILE A 66 -4.37 8.78 -0.97
N PRO A 67 -3.35 9.25 -1.69
CA PRO A 67 -3.55 10.24 -2.75
C PRO A 67 -4.31 9.67 -3.96
N GLY A 68 -5.11 10.52 -4.60
CA GLY A 68 -5.89 10.14 -5.80
C GLY A 68 -5.03 9.67 -6.98
N PHE A 69 -3.77 10.12 -7.09
CA PHE A 69 -2.88 9.70 -8.17
C PHE A 69 -2.49 8.21 -8.10
N PHE A 70 -2.72 7.53 -6.97
CA PHE A 70 -2.52 6.08 -6.88
C PHE A 70 -3.36 5.35 -7.92
N ALA A 71 -4.51 5.91 -8.34
CA ALA A 71 -5.33 5.38 -9.43
C ALA A 71 -4.54 5.13 -10.74
N ASN A 72 -3.41 5.81 -10.93
CA ASN A 72 -2.55 5.67 -12.12
C ASN A 72 -1.56 4.50 -12.04
N PHE A 73 -1.39 3.86 -10.88
CA PHE A 73 -0.50 2.70 -10.69
C PHE A 73 -1.14 1.41 -11.21
N SER A 74 -1.50 1.39 -12.49
CA SER A 74 -2.17 0.27 -13.16
C SER A 74 -1.37 -1.04 -13.17
N ASN A 75 -0.07 -0.98 -12.87
CA ASN A 75 0.82 -2.14 -12.79
C ASN A 75 1.02 -2.69 -11.37
N LEU A 76 0.43 -2.05 -10.37
CA LEU A 76 0.64 -2.37 -8.96
C LEU A 76 0.12 -3.77 -8.63
N ARG A 77 0.97 -4.53 -7.94
CA ARG A 77 0.71 -5.90 -7.47
C ARG A 77 0.71 -5.96 -5.95
N VAL A 78 1.64 -5.26 -5.33
CA VAL A 78 1.78 -5.19 -3.87
C VAL A 78 1.77 -3.73 -3.45
N LEU A 79 0.89 -3.40 -2.53
CA LEU A 79 0.88 -2.13 -1.82
C LEU A 79 0.86 -2.39 -0.32
N ASP A 80 1.91 -1.95 0.36
CA ASP A 80 1.97 -1.95 1.82
C ASP A 80 2.10 -0.53 2.35
N LEU A 81 1.06 -0.08 3.06
CA LEU A 81 1.02 1.20 3.75
C LEU A 81 0.90 1.00 5.27
N SER A 82 1.06 -0.23 5.76
CA SER A 82 0.78 -0.58 7.15
C SER A 82 1.66 0.16 8.15
N SER A 83 1.20 0.21 9.40
CA SER A 83 1.90 0.84 10.51
C SER A 83 2.33 2.29 10.21
N ASN A 84 1.40 3.08 9.67
CA ASN A 84 1.56 4.51 9.40
C ASN A 84 0.44 5.33 10.04
N ASN A 85 0.58 6.65 10.02
CA ASN A 85 -0.44 7.60 10.47
C ASN A 85 -1.41 8.04 9.35
N ILE A 86 -1.57 7.21 8.30
CA ILE A 86 -2.44 7.47 7.15
C ILE A 86 -3.90 7.48 7.61
N SER A 87 -4.66 8.46 7.16
CA SER A 87 -6.03 8.71 7.63
C SER A 87 -6.97 9.09 6.49
N GLY A 88 -8.28 9.12 6.78
CA GLY A 88 -9.30 9.36 5.76
C GLY A 88 -9.85 8.06 5.14
N MET A 89 -10.60 8.21 4.06
CA MET A 89 -11.31 7.09 3.43
C MET A 89 -10.41 6.26 2.53
N VAL A 90 -10.64 4.95 2.51
CA VAL A 90 -10.02 4.05 1.53
C VAL A 90 -10.64 4.31 0.15
N PRO A 91 -9.84 4.74 -0.84
CA PRO A 91 -10.39 5.07 -2.15
C PRO A 91 -10.89 3.84 -2.92
N GLY A 92 -12.05 3.96 -3.56
CA GLY A 92 -12.64 2.87 -4.34
C GLY A 92 -11.86 2.48 -5.61
N PHE A 93 -10.85 3.25 -6.02
CA PHE A 93 -10.03 2.89 -7.19
C PHE A 93 -9.21 1.62 -6.98
N PHE A 94 -8.98 1.16 -5.74
CA PHE A 94 -8.32 -0.12 -5.49
C PHE A 94 -9.08 -1.29 -6.12
N ALA A 95 -10.41 -1.20 -6.22
CA ALA A 95 -11.23 -2.19 -6.91
C ALA A 95 -10.97 -2.25 -8.43
N LYS A 96 -10.30 -1.24 -9.00
CA LYS A 96 -9.93 -1.17 -10.43
C LYS A 96 -8.53 -1.70 -10.71
N PHE A 97 -7.74 -2.05 -9.70
CA PHE A 97 -6.39 -2.56 -9.90
C PHE A 97 -6.41 -4.03 -10.31
N SER A 98 -6.43 -4.27 -11.62
CA SER A 98 -6.53 -5.61 -12.21
C SER A 98 -5.32 -6.52 -12.01
N LYS A 99 -4.25 -6.03 -11.39
CA LYS A 99 -3.02 -6.79 -11.11
C LYS A 99 -2.71 -6.86 -9.61
N LEU A 100 -3.51 -6.23 -8.75
CA LEU A 100 -3.27 -6.17 -7.32
C LEU A 100 -3.47 -7.56 -6.71
N THR A 101 -2.44 -8.05 -6.02
CA THR A 101 -2.44 -9.35 -5.34
C THR A 101 -2.39 -9.20 -3.83
N SER A 102 -1.74 -8.14 -3.32
CA SER A 102 -1.66 -7.84 -1.89
C SER A 102 -1.92 -6.38 -1.61
N LEU A 103 -2.78 -6.12 -0.63
CA LEU A 103 -3.01 -4.79 -0.05
C LEU A 103 -2.93 -4.87 1.47
N SER A 104 -1.98 -4.17 2.06
CA SER A 104 -1.88 -4.00 3.51
C SER A 104 -2.10 -2.55 3.90
N LEU A 105 -3.10 -2.31 4.73
CA LEU A 105 -3.44 -1.02 5.31
C LEU A 105 -3.49 -1.10 6.85
N SER A 106 -2.97 -2.17 7.45
CA SER A 106 -3.09 -2.42 8.88
C SER A 106 -2.41 -1.35 9.73
N GLY A 107 -2.94 -1.07 10.91
CA GLY A 107 -2.41 -0.07 11.83
C GLY A 107 -2.44 1.39 11.33
N CYS A 108 -3.10 1.67 10.19
CA CYS A 108 -3.47 3.01 9.76
C CYS A 108 -4.70 3.56 10.51
N ARG A 109 -4.92 4.88 10.44
CA ARG A 109 -6.04 5.61 11.07
C ARG A 109 -7.17 5.89 10.07
N LEU A 110 -7.52 4.88 9.27
CA LEU A 110 -8.54 4.97 8.24
C LEU A 110 -9.94 5.17 8.83
N ASN A 111 -10.81 5.86 8.10
CA ASN A 111 -12.18 6.13 8.53
C ASN A 111 -13.18 6.03 7.35
N GLY A 112 -14.47 6.20 7.68
CA GLY A 112 -15.54 6.12 6.70
C GLY A 112 -15.85 4.69 6.24
N THR A 113 -16.53 4.58 5.10
CA THR A 113 -16.98 3.29 4.57
C THR A 113 -15.91 2.65 3.70
N PHE A 114 -15.61 1.39 3.97
CA PHE A 114 -14.70 0.60 3.16
C PHE A 114 -15.34 0.20 1.82
N PRO A 115 -14.68 0.41 0.67
CA PRO A 115 -15.25 0.09 -0.64
C PRO A 115 -15.36 -1.42 -0.83
N LYS A 116 -16.57 -1.97 -0.70
CA LYS A 116 -16.85 -3.42 -0.78
C LYS A 116 -16.43 -4.05 -2.12
N GLU A 117 -16.35 -3.25 -3.18
CA GLU A 117 -15.97 -3.69 -4.52
C GLU A 117 -14.53 -4.26 -4.54
N ILE A 118 -13.70 -3.91 -3.57
CA ILE A 118 -12.33 -4.45 -3.48
C ILE A 118 -12.31 -5.97 -3.21
N PHE A 119 -13.32 -6.50 -2.52
CA PHE A 119 -13.46 -7.94 -2.28
C PHE A 119 -13.87 -8.72 -3.55
N GLN A 120 -14.18 -8.02 -4.64
CA GLN A 120 -14.51 -8.60 -5.93
C GLN A 120 -13.32 -8.58 -6.90
N VAL A 121 -12.16 -8.04 -6.49
CA VAL A 121 -10.96 -8.02 -7.33
C VAL A 121 -10.43 -9.45 -7.46
N PRO A 122 -10.48 -10.06 -8.67
CA PRO A 122 -10.20 -11.48 -8.84
C PRO A 122 -8.72 -11.84 -8.64
N THR A 123 -7.82 -10.86 -8.73
CA THR A 123 -6.39 -11.07 -8.52
C THR A 123 -5.97 -10.92 -7.07
N LEU A 124 -6.83 -10.37 -6.21
CA LEU A 124 -6.48 -10.05 -4.84
C LEU A 124 -6.44 -11.36 -4.02
N GLN A 125 -5.29 -11.63 -3.42
CA GLN A 125 -5.03 -12.84 -2.64
C GLN A 125 -5.02 -12.52 -1.15
N THR A 126 -4.44 -11.37 -0.78
CA THR A 126 -4.28 -10.96 0.61
C THR A 126 -4.77 -9.53 0.79
N ILE A 127 -5.57 -9.33 1.85
CA ILE A 127 -5.98 -8.01 2.31
C ILE A 127 -5.84 -7.96 3.82
N ASP A 128 -5.01 -7.04 4.31
CA ASP A 128 -4.84 -6.79 5.74
C ASP A 128 -5.34 -5.39 6.09
N LEU A 129 -6.35 -5.35 6.95
CA LEU A 129 -6.98 -4.13 7.47
C LEU A 129 -6.93 -4.09 9.00
N SER A 130 -6.21 -5.02 9.62
CA SER A 130 -6.16 -5.16 11.08
C SER A 130 -5.74 -3.86 11.77
N GLY A 131 -6.39 -3.50 12.87
CA GLY A 131 -6.14 -2.22 13.55
C GLY A 131 -6.58 -0.95 12.80
N SER A 132 -7.15 -1.09 11.60
CA SER A 132 -7.66 0.03 10.77
C SER A 132 -9.14 -0.09 10.41
N LEU A 133 -9.81 -1.12 10.95
CA LEU A 133 -11.24 -1.33 10.77
C LEU A 133 -12.03 -0.33 11.63
N PRO A 134 -12.85 0.57 11.05
CA PRO A 134 -13.85 1.30 11.83
C PRO A 134 -14.95 0.34 12.29
N ASP A 135 -15.54 0.59 13.47
CA ASP A 135 -16.60 -0.22 14.09
C ASP A 135 -17.77 -0.57 13.16
N SER A 136 -17.95 0.22 12.09
CA SER A 136 -18.99 0.09 11.07
C SER A 136 -18.89 -1.18 10.21
N ILE A 137 -17.75 -1.87 10.17
CA ILE A 137 -17.62 -3.16 9.44
C ILE A 137 -18.42 -4.29 10.12
N GLY A 138 -18.67 -4.20 11.44
CA GLY A 138 -19.56 -5.12 12.15
C GLY A 138 -21.01 -5.10 11.69
N ASN A 139 -21.43 -4.08 10.92
CA ASN A 139 -22.78 -3.93 10.39
C ASN A 139 -22.98 -4.44 8.95
N LEU A 140 -21.94 -4.98 8.31
CA LEU A 140 -22.05 -5.58 6.98
C LEU A 140 -22.72 -6.96 7.07
N LYS A 141 -24.07 -6.98 7.12
CA LYS A 141 -24.92 -8.18 7.05
C LYS A 141 -24.76 -9.03 5.77
N MET A 142 -23.85 -8.67 4.87
CA MET A 142 -23.51 -9.45 3.66
C MET A 142 -22.23 -10.29 3.81
N LEU A 143 -21.49 -10.17 4.91
CA LEU A 143 -20.34 -11.01 5.20
C LEU A 143 -20.78 -12.23 5.99
N SER A 144 -21.43 -13.19 5.32
CA SER A 144 -21.55 -14.55 5.83
C SER A 144 -20.19 -15.26 5.91
N THR A 145 -19.18 -14.69 5.25
CA THR A 145 -17.80 -15.18 5.21
C THR A 145 -16.87 -13.96 5.25
N ILE A 146 -16.60 -13.39 6.43
CA ILE A 146 -15.20 -13.00 6.67
C ILE A 146 -14.50 -14.34 6.72
N ASP A 147 -13.73 -14.67 5.69
CA ASP A 147 -12.88 -15.84 5.77
C ASP A 147 -11.81 -15.56 6.83
N LEU A 148 -12.14 -15.94 8.06
CA LEU A 148 -11.23 -15.91 9.18
C LEU A 148 -10.02 -16.82 8.92
N SER A 149 -9.97 -17.61 7.84
CA SER A 149 -8.73 -18.28 7.43
C SER A 149 -7.58 -17.30 7.13
N ILE A 150 -7.88 -16.05 6.73
CA ILE A 150 -6.87 -14.99 6.58
C ILE A 150 -6.47 -14.40 7.95
N VAL A 151 -7.34 -14.49 8.96
CA VAL A 151 -7.03 -14.06 10.34
C VAL A 151 -6.34 -15.18 11.15
N ILE A 152 -6.49 -16.44 10.76
CA ILE A 152 -5.94 -17.60 11.47
C ILE A 152 -4.41 -17.75 11.29
N SER A 153 -3.77 -17.09 10.32
CA SER A 153 -2.30 -17.13 10.21
C SER A 153 -1.55 -16.19 11.17
N MET A 154 -2.25 -15.43 12.03
CA MET A 154 -1.64 -14.61 13.09
C MET A 154 -1.81 -15.18 14.50
N VAL A 155 -2.19 -16.46 14.62
CA VAL A 155 -2.05 -17.22 15.87
C VAL A 155 -1.29 -18.51 15.59
N GLN A 156 0.03 -18.38 15.48
CA GLN A 156 1.00 -19.37 15.92
C GLN A 156 2.15 -18.66 16.63
#